data_AF-A0A847LUN1-F1
#
_entry.id   AF-A0A847LUN1-F1
#
_cell.length_a   1.000
_cell.length_b   1.000
_cell.length_c   1.000
_cell.angle_alpha   90.00
_cell.angle_beta   90.00
_cell.angle_gamma   90.00
#
_symmetry.space_group_name_H-M   'P 1'
#
loop_
_entity.id
_entity.type
_entity.pdbx_description
1 polymer ?
#
loop_
_entity_poly.entity_id
_entity_poly.type
_entity_poly.pdbx_seq_one_letter_code
_entity_poly.pdbx_strand_id
1 'polypeptide(L)' 'MGKTMIITTHHPHIFFNLADKISILSNKKIIFSGTHNEILGCQNEMVKKLLDD' A
#
# COMPACT_ATOMS: atom_id res chain seq x y z
N MET A 1 19.05 -16.13 5.54
CA MET A 1 18.68 -14.94 6.32
C MET A 1 18.02 -13.93 5.40
N GLY A 2 16.77 -13.56 5.65
CA GLY A 2 16.10 -12.48 4.93
C GLY A 2 16.58 -11.12 5.43
N LYS A 3 16.71 -10.14 4.53
CA LYS A 3 16.97 -8.74 4.90
C LYS A 3 15.65 -7.99 4.97
N THR A 4 15.52 -7.09 5.94
CA THR A 4 14.40 -6.14 5.96
C THR A 4 14.55 -5.17 4.79
N MET A 5 13.46 -4.94 4.06
CA MET A 5 13.42 -4.04 2.91
C MET A 5 12.26 -3.06 3.07
N ILE A 6 12.51 -1.79 2.74
CA ILE A 6 11.48 -0.77 2.60
C ILE A 6 11.46 -0.35 1.12
N ILE A 7 10.30 -0.45 0.49
CA ILE A 7 10.07 -0.01 -0.89
C ILE A 7 9.15 1.20 -0.85
N THR A 8 9.56 2.29 -1.48
CA THR A 8 8.73 3.48 -1.68
C THR A 8 8.39 3.59 -3.16
N THR A 9 7.11 3.58 -3.49
CA THR A 9 6.64 3.60 -4.87
C THR A 9 5.29 4.30 -4.94
N HIS A 10 5.00 4.88 -6.10
CA HIS A 10 3.68 5.39 -6.46
C HIS A 10 2.93 4.43 -7.40
N HIS A 11 3.55 3.32 -7.78
CA HIS A 11 2.97 2.31 -8.67
C HIS A 11 2.39 1.15 -7.86
N PRO A 12 1.07 0.90 -7.94
CA PRO A 12 0.43 -0.17 -7.19
C PRO A 12 1.01 -1.55 -7.43
N HIS A 13 1.26 -1.90 -8.69
CA HIS A 13 1.78 -3.22 -9.06
C HIS A 13 3.09 -3.59 -8.36
N ILE A 14 3.93 -2.62 -7.98
CA ILE A 14 5.21 -2.90 -7.30
C ILE A 14 4.96 -3.35 -5.86
N PHE A 15 4.15 -2.61 -5.09
CA PHE A 15 3.85 -3.03 -3.73
C PHE A 15 2.94 -4.27 -3.72
N PHE A 16 2.12 -4.46 -4.76
CA PHE A 16 1.28 -5.65 -4.87
C PHE A 16 2.10 -6.94 -5.02
N ASN A 17 3.26 -6.86 -5.69
CA ASN A 17 4.06 -8.05 -5.96
C ASN A 17 5.12 -8.34 -4.90
N LEU A 18 5.56 -7.33 -4.14
CA LEU A 18 6.76 -7.43 -3.30
C LEU A 18 6.52 -7.21 -1.82
N ALA A 19 5.42 -6.56 -1.42
CA ALA A 19 5.25 -6.11 -0.04
C ALA A 19 4.47 -7.11 0.81
N ASP A 20 5.07 -7.53 1.92
CA ASP A 20 4.36 -8.23 3.00
C ASP A 20 3.40 -7.29 3.75
N LYS A 21 3.76 -6.01 3.84
CA LYS A 21 2.97 -4.95 4.47
C LYS A 21 3.02 -3.66 3.65
N ILE A 22 1.87 -3.03 3.49
CA ILE A 22 1.66 -1.82 2.71
C ILE A 22 1.28 -0.68 3.67
N SER A 23 1.85 0.51 3.45
CA SER A 23 1.38 1.76 4.10
C SER A 23 1.22 2.84 3.05
N ILE A 24 0.03 3.47 3.02
CA ILE A 24 -0.28 4.54 2.06
C ILE A 24 -0.28 5.87 2.79
N LEU A 25 0.56 6.78 2.30
CA LEU A 25 0.65 8.15 2.77
C LEU A 25 -0.14 9.07 1.82
N SER A 26 -1.04 9.87 2.37
CA SER A 26 -1.72 10.95 1.65
C SER A 26 -1.98 12.11 2.58
N ASN A 27 -1.88 13.34 2.08
CA ASN A 27 -2.15 14.55 2.86
C ASN A 27 -1.45 14.59 4.23
N LYS A 28 -0.16 14.20 4.25
CA LYS A 28 0.70 14.15 5.45
C LYS A 28 0.23 13.15 6.52
N LYS A 29 -0.65 12.21 6.18
CA LYS A 29 -1.17 11.17 7.09
C LYS A 29 -1.07 9.78 6.46
N ILE A 30 -0.82 8.77 7.28
CA ILE A 30 -0.98 7.38 6.87
C ILE A 30 -2.49 7.11 6.83
N ILE A 31 -3.04 6.88 5.64
CA ILE A 31 -4.47 6.66 5.43
C ILE A 31 -4.83 5.17 5.37
N PHE A 32 -3.82 4.31 5.23
CA PHE A 32 -3.93 2.86 5.29
C PHE A 32 -2.60 2.25 5.74
N SER A 33 -2.65 1.23 6.59
CA SER A 33 -1.50 0.37 6.91
C SER A 33 -2.01 -1.04 7.17
N GLY A 34 -1.53 -2.01 6.40
CA GLY A 34 -2.05 -3.38 6.46
C GLY A 34 -1.43 -4.29 5.40
N THR A 35 -2.05 -5.43 5.21
CA THR A 35 -1.68 -6.47 4.26
C THR A 35 -2.41 -6.31 2.93
N HIS A 36 -2.05 -7.18 1.99
CA HIS A 36 -2.72 -7.37 0.71
C HIS A 36 -4.23 -7.59 0.80
N ASN A 37 -4.69 -8.45 1.71
CA ASN A 37 -6.11 -8.76 1.79
C ASN A 37 -6.90 -7.60 2.41
N GLU A 38 -6.28 -6.86 3.33
CA GLU A 38 -6.90 -5.73 4.01
C GLU A 38 -7.02 -4.50 3.09
N ILE A 39 -6.08 -4.29 2.17
CA ILE A 39 -6.15 -3.14 1.24
C ILE A 39 -7.30 -3.30 0.24
N LEU A 40 -7.58 -4.52 -0.24
CA LEU A 40 -8.69 -4.81 -1.17
C LEU A 40 -10.07 -4.58 -0.53
N GLY A 41 -10.18 -4.74 0.79
CA GLY A 41 -11.40 -4.44 1.55
C GLY A 41 -11.50 -2.98 2.02
N CYS A 42 -10.52 -2.13 1.71
CA CYS A 42 -10.45 -0.78 2.24
C CYS A 42 -11.55 0.13 1.64
N GLN A 43 -12.34 0.76 2.51
CA GLN A 43 -13.39 1.70 2.10
C GLN A 43 -12.90 3.15 1.92
N ASN A 44 -11.59 3.39 2.03
CA ASN A 44 -11.04 4.73 1.85
C ASN A 44 -10.95 5.08 0.36
N GLU A 45 -11.69 6.12 -0.06
CA GLU A 45 -11.77 6.53 -1.47
C GLU A 45 -10.41 6.95 -2.08
N MET A 46 -9.49 7.52 -1.28
CA MET A 46 -8.14 7.82 -1.78
C MET A 46 -7.31 6.56 -2.00
N VAL A 47 -7.53 5.52 -1.20
CA VAL A 47 -6.88 4.22 -1.40
C VAL A 47 -7.44 3.58 -2.66
N LYS A 48 -8.76 3.52 -2.82
CA LYS A 48 -9.40 2.96 -4.02
C LYS A 48 -8.90 3.64 -5.29
N LYS A 49 -8.88 4.98 -5.31
CA LYS A 49 -8.36 5.75 -6.44
C LYS A 49 -6.91 5.40 -6.79
N LEU A 50 -6.04 5.25 -5.78
CA LEU A 50 -4.66 4.81 -6.00
C LEU A 50 -4.58 3.41 -6.61
N LEU A 51 -5.51 2.51 -6.29
CA LEU A 51 -5.53 1.15 -6.85
C LEU A 51 -6.09 1.09 -8.28
N ASP A 52 -6.89 2.09 -8.65
CA ASP A 52 -7.48 2.23 -10.00
C ASP A 52 -6.55 2.94 -10.99
N ASP A 53 -5.50 3.63 -10.51
CA ASP A 53 -4.45 4.32 -11.29
C ASP A 53 -3.40 3.36 -11.89
#